data_AF-A0A7S0Y284-F1
#
_entry.id   AF-A0A7S0Y284-F1
#
_cell.length_a   1.000
_cell.length_b   1.000
_cell.length_c   1.000
_cell.angle_alpha   90.00
_cell.angle_beta   90.00
_cell.angle_gamma   90.00
#
_symmetry.space_group_name_H-M   'P 1'
#
loop_
_entity.id
_entity.type
_entity.pdbx_description
1 polymer ?
#
loop_
_entity_poly.entity_id
_entity_poly.type
_entity_poly.pdbx_seq_one_letter_code
_entity_poly.pdbx_strand_id
1 'polypeptide(L)'
;KIVEHPFTDALAAGTIGQDAMRTYLIQDHRFLDNFVVLLASMVAHAPSLKDRIPGCQFLALITGKENTYFERSLEALGVSEEESKAAPMQECTQGFLDLMMEASSSGKLHKMLSVLVVAEWSYLSW
;
A
#
# COMPACT_ATOMS: atom_id res chain seq x y z
N LYS A 1 -1.58 -19.37 -1.08
CA LYS A 1 -1.79 -18.26 -2.05
C LYS A 1 -2.05 -16.98 -1.23
N ILE A 2 -2.01 -15.78 -1.81
CA ILE A 2 -2.26 -14.53 -1.04
C ILE A 2 -3.65 -14.56 -0.37
N VAL A 3 -4.68 -15.03 -1.07
CA VAL A 3 -6.08 -15.14 -0.58
C VAL A 3 -6.34 -16.31 0.38
N GLU A 4 -5.33 -17.13 0.66
CA GLU A 4 -5.41 -18.30 1.57
C GLU A 4 -4.21 -18.26 2.52
N HIS A 5 -3.71 -17.06 2.84
CA HIS A 5 -2.53 -16.93 3.68
C HIS A 5 -2.97 -16.98 5.16
N PRO A 6 -2.24 -17.67 6.06
CA PRO A 6 -2.60 -17.71 7.47
C PRO A 6 -2.77 -16.33 8.13
N PHE A 7 -2.12 -15.30 7.56
CA PHE A 7 -2.31 -13.91 7.96
C PHE A 7 -3.75 -13.41 7.70
N THR A 8 -4.27 -13.59 6.48
CA THR A 8 -5.62 -13.11 6.12
C THR A 8 -6.68 -13.88 6.89
N ASP A 9 -6.48 -15.19 7.08
CA ASP A 9 -7.36 -16.03 7.89
C ASP A 9 -7.40 -15.57 9.37
N ALA A 10 -6.23 -15.30 9.97
CA ALA A 10 -6.13 -14.84 11.35
C ALA A 10 -6.66 -13.41 11.52
N LEU A 11 -6.48 -12.54 10.51
CA LEU A 11 -7.02 -11.19 10.51
C LEU A 11 -8.56 -11.23 10.46
N ALA A 12 -9.13 -12.03 9.55
CA ALA A 12 -10.58 -12.19 9.43
C ALA A 12 -11.21 -12.83 10.69
N ALA A 13 -10.50 -13.77 11.33
CA ALA A 13 -10.93 -14.40 12.57
C ALA A 13 -10.71 -13.53 13.82
N GLY A 14 -9.99 -12.40 13.72
CA GLY A 14 -9.63 -11.56 14.87
C GLY A 14 -8.64 -12.23 15.83
N THR A 15 -7.87 -13.20 15.36
CA THR A 15 -6.93 -14.01 16.15
C THR A 15 -5.46 -13.66 15.88
N ILE A 16 -5.19 -12.68 15.01
CA ILE A 16 -3.84 -12.22 14.71
C ILE A 16 -3.13 -11.70 15.97
N GLY A 17 -1.89 -12.14 16.20
CA GLY A 17 -1.06 -11.66 17.30
C GLY A 17 -0.68 -10.18 17.12
N GLN A 18 -0.60 -9.44 18.23
CA GLN A 18 -0.30 -8.00 18.18
C GLN A 18 1.03 -7.69 17.50
N ASP A 19 2.09 -8.47 17.75
CA ASP A 19 3.41 -8.22 17.14
C ASP A 19 3.41 -8.48 15.62
N ALA A 20 2.63 -9.45 15.16
CA ALA A 20 2.43 -9.69 13.73
C ALA A 20 1.68 -8.52 13.08
N MET A 21 0.62 -8.01 13.74
CA MET A 21 -0.14 -6.85 13.26
C MET A 21 0.71 -5.57 13.25
N ARG A 22 1.51 -5.33 14.29
CA ARG A 22 2.46 -4.21 14.36
C ARG A 22 3.45 -4.26 13.21
N THR A 23 4.10 -5.41 13.02
CA THR A 23 5.09 -5.60 11.95
C THR A 23 4.45 -5.35 10.58
N TYR A 24 3.26 -5.91 10.33
CA TYR A 24 2.53 -5.72 9.09
C TYR A 24 2.22 -4.24 8.84
N LEU A 25 1.56 -3.55 9.77
CA LEU A 25 1.16 -2.15 9.58
C LEU A 25 2.34 -1.20 9.44
N ILE A 26 3.46 -1.44 10.15
CA ILE A 26 4.66 -0.62 9.99
C ILE A 26 5.22 -0.75 8.57
N GLN A 27 5.28 -1.97 8.03
CA GLN A 27 5.79 -2.19 6.67
C GLN A 27 4.82 -1.67 5.60
N ASP A 28 3.53 -1.90 5.80
CA ASP A 28 2.47 -1.48 4.87
C ASP A 28 2.24 0.03 4.89
N HIS A 29 2.48 0.72 6.01
CA HIS A 29 2.43 2.19 6.03
C HIS A 29 3.54 2.81 5.16
N ARG A 30 4.72 2.16 5.07
CA ARG A 30 5.83 2.61 4.20
C ARG A 30 5.53 2.48 2.72
N PHE A 31 4.61 1.58 2.36
CA PHE A 31 4.13 1.38 1.00
C PHE A 31 3.38 2.62 0.48
N LEU A 32 2.68 3.35 1.35
CA LEU A 32 1.76 4.42 0.94
C LEU A 32 2.42 5.52 0.12
N ASP A 33 3.61 5.97 0.51
CA ASP A 33 4.27 7.09 -0.18
C ASP A 33 4.63 6.72 -1.64
N ASN A 34 5.30 5.59 -1.85
CA ASN A 34 5.61 5.11 -3.19
C ASN A 34 4.33 4.74 -3.98
N PHE A 35 3.28 4.26 -3.30
CA PHE A 35 2.00 3.99 -3.95
C PHE A 35 1.33 5.28 -4.45
N VAL A 36 1.40 6.36 -3.68
CA VAL A 36 0.94 7.69 -4.10
C VAL A 36 1.74 8.19 -5.31
N VAL A 37 3.06 8.02 -5.32
CA VAL A 37 3.92 8.37 -6.46
C VAL A 37 3.53 7.57 -7.70
N LEU A 38 3.29 6.26 -7.56
CA LEU A 38 2.86 5.38 -8.64
C LEU A 38 1.50 5.79 -9.20
N LEU A 39 0.53 6.05 -8.33
CA LEU A 39 -0.82 6.41 -8.72
C LEU A 39 -0.86 7.79 -9.38
N ALA A 40 -0.11 8.77 -8.86
CA ALA A 40 0.07 10.08 -9.48
C ALA A 40 0.73 9.96 -10.86
N SER A 41 1.74 9.10 -10.99
CA SER A 41 2.39 8.80 -12.27
C SER A 41 1.40 8.19 -13.27
N MET A 42 0.56 7.26 -12.83
CA MET A 42 -0.51 6.68 -13.65
C MET A 42 -1.48 7.76 -14.14
N VAL A 43 -1.93 8.66 -13.25
CA VAL A 43 -2.81 9.80 -13.60
C VAL A 43 -2.15 10.70 -14.64
N ALA A 44 -0.86 11.00 -14.51
CA ALA A 44 -0.14 11.82 -15.49
C ALA A 44 -0.16 11.19 -16.89
N HIS A 45 -0.05 9.86 -16.97
CA HIS A 45 0.04 9.10 -18.23
C HIS A 45 -1.33 8.62 -18.78
N ALA A 46 -2.42 8.83 -18.06
CA ALA A 46 -3.76 8.44 -18.52
C ALA A 46 -4.16 9.22 -19.81
N PRO A 47 -4.89 8.61 -20.76
CA PRO A 47 -5.06 9.19 -22.10
C PRO A 47 -6.08 10.34 -22.15
N SER A 48 -7.01 10.43 -21.18
CA SER A 48 -8.05 11.46 -21.16
C SER A 48 -8.34 11.99 -19.76
N LEU A 49 -9.09 13.09 -19.65
CA LEU A 49 -9.57 13.57 -18.36
C LEU A 49 -10.49 12.54 -17.68
N LYS A 50 -11.32 11.84 -18.46
CA LYS A 50 -12.22 10.80 -17.96
C LYS A 50 -11.45 9.69 -17.24
N ASP A 51 -10.29 9.30 -17.77
CA ASP A 51 -9.46 8.24 -17.18
C ASP A 51 -8.65 8.73 -15.98
N ARG A 52 -8.40 10.05 -15.88
CA ARG A 52 -7.70 10.68 -14.74
C ARG A 52 -8.58 10.79 -13.50
N ILE A 53 -9.87 11.06 -13.67
CA ILE A 53 -10.80 11.33 -12.55
C ILE A 53 -10.78 10.21 -11.50
N PRO A 54 -10.93 8.91 -11.86
CA PRO A 54 -10.87 7.83 -10.87
C PRO A 54 -9.54 7.76 -10.13
N GLY A 55 -8.41 7.97 -10.83
CA GLY A 55 -7.09 7.99 -10.21
C GLY A 55 -6.92 9.16 -9.22
N CYS A 56 -7.42 10.35 -9.55
CA CYS A 56 -7.44 11.50 -8.63
C CYS A 56 -8.31 11.25 -7.39
N GLN A 57 -9.49 10.64 -7.57
CA GLN A 57 -10.36 10.28 -6.45
C GLN A 57 -9.69 9.22 -5.57
N PHE A 58 -8.99 8.28 -6.18
CA PHE A 58 -8.27 7.26 -5.44
C PHE A 58 -7.07 7.84 -4.67
N LEU A 59 -6.31 8.76 -5.27
CA LEU A 59 -5.28 9.53 -4.55
C LEU A 59 -5.86 10.23 -3.30
N ALA A 60 -7.03 10.84 -3.40
CA ALA A 60 -7.68 11.49 -2.27
C ALA A 60 -8.13 10.50 -1.19
N LEU A 61 -8.47 9.26 -1.55
CA LEU A 61 -8.77 8.20 -0.58
C LEU A 61 -7.51 7.77 0.17
N ILE A 62 -6.43 7.47 -0.56
CA ILE A 62 -5.15 7.01 -0.01
C ILE A 62 -4.56 8.06 0.94
N THR A 63 -4.43 9.29 0.45
CA THR A 63 -3.86 10.42 1.24
C THR A 63 -4.79 10.93 2.33
N GLY A 64 -6.04 10.46 2.37
CA GLY A 64 -7.03 10.81 3.37
C GLY A 64 -7.33 9.65 4.31
N LYS A 65 -8.46 8.98 4.05
CA LYS A 65 -9.01 7.98 4.98
C LYS A 65 -8.04 6.83 5.26
N GLU A 66 -7.30 6.39 4.25
CA GLU A 66 -6.39 5.26 4.40
C GLU A 66 -5.16 5.62 5.24
N ASN A 67 -4.50 6.74 4.97
CA ASN A 67 -3.41 7.21 5.82
C ASN A 67 -3.85 7.37 7.28
N THR A 68 -5.03 7.97 7.52
CA THR A 68 -5.55 8.08 8.90
C THR A 68 -5.89 6.73 9.55
N TYR A 69 -6.15 5.69 8.76
CA TYR A 69 -6.32 4.34 9.29
C TYR A 69 -4.99 3.79 9.83
N PHE A 70 -3.88 3.97 9.10
CA PHE A 70 -2.56 3.55 9.56
C PHE A 70 -2.15 4.29 10.84
N GLU A 71 -2.29 5.61 10.86
CA GLU A 71 -1.94 6.44 12.02
C GLU A 71 -2.69 5.98 13.29
N ARG A 72 -4.01 5.84 13.21
CA ARG A 72 -4.83 5.38 14.35
C ARG A 72 -4.53 3.93 14.74
N SER A 73 -4.24 3.06 13.78
CA SER A 73 -3.98 1.65 14.06
C SER A 73 -2.63 1.44 14.74
N LEU A 74 -1.61 2.18 14.32
CA LEU A 74 -0.29 2.18 14.97
C LEU A 74 -0.39 2.75 16.39
N GLU A 75 -1.14 3.85 16.57
CA GLU A 75 -1.44 4.41 17.91
C GLU A 75 -2.14 3.40 18.81
N ALA A 76 -3.19 2.72 18.31
CA ALA A 76 -3.92 1.69 19.06
C ALA A 76 -3.06 0.48 19.45
N LEU A 77 -2.01 0.19 18.68
CA LEU A 77 -1.03 -0.84 18.97
C LEU A 77 0.12 -0.34 19.86
N GLY A 78 0.12 0.93 20.27
CA GLY A 78 1.16 1.54 21.08
C GLY A 78 2.48 1.75 20.35
N VAL A 79 2.46 1.76 19.01
CA VAL A 79 3.65 2.01 18.18
C VAL A 79 3.85 3.52 18.04
N SER A 80 5.00 4.01 18.51
CA SER A 80 5.34 5.42 18.33
C SER A 80 5.84 5.72 16.91
N GLU A 81 5.77 6.98 16.50
CA GLU A 81 6.31 7.41 15.20
C GLU A 81 7.82 7.11 15.09
N GLU A 82 8.58 7.33 16.17
CA GLU A 82 10.02 7.04 16.22
C GLU A 82 10.31 5.54 16.09
N GLU A 83 9.51 4.69 16.74
CA GLU A 83 9.61 3.24 16.60
C GLU A 83 9.29 2.79 15.16
N SER A 84 8.21 3.33 14.57
CA SER A 84 7.83 3.04 13.18
C SER A 84 8.94 3.43 12.21
N LYS A 85 9.59 4.59 12.40
CA LYS A 85 10.73 5.03 11.58
C LYS A 85 11.99 4.18 11.80
N ALA A 86 12.28 3.80 13.04
CA ALA A 86 13.48 3.03 13.39
C ALA A 86 13.38 1.54 13.00
N ALA A 87 12.17 1.02 12.77
CA ALA A 87 11.99 -0.38 12.41
C ALA A 87 12.77 -0.75 11.13
N PRO A 88 13.40 -1.93 11.07
CA PRO A 88 14.15 -2.34 9.88
C PRO A 88 13.20 -2.52 8.69
N MET A 89 13.67 -2.10 7.51
CA MET A 89 12.97 -2.40 6.26
C MET A 89 13.06 -3.90 5.98
N GLN A 90 11.93 -4.55 5.73
CA GLN A 90 11.92 -5.94 5.29
C GLN A 90 12.31 -6.03 3.82
N GLU A 91 13.01 -7.10 3.43
CA GLU A 91 13.47 -7.30 2.05
C GLU A 91 12.31 -7.30 1.05
N CYS A 92 11.18 -7.92 1.40
CA CYS A 92 9.98 -7.92 0.57
C CYS A 92 9.38 -6.52 0.40
N THR A 93 9.35 -5.71 1.47
CA THR A 93 8.90 -4.32 1.41
C THR A 93 9.80 -3.53 0.48
N GLN A 94 11.12 -3.60 0.66
CA GLN A 94 12.07 -2.89 -0.18
C GLN A 94 11.93 -3.29 -1.66
N GLY A 95 11.87 -4.59 -1.95
CA GLY A 95 11.70 -5.07 -3.31
C GLY A 95 10.42 -4.56 -3.97
N PHE A 96 9.33 -4.42 -3.20
CA PHE A 96 8.08 -3.91 -3.75
C PHE A 96 8.10 -2.38 -3.93
N LEU A 97 8.72 -1.64 -3.00
CA LEU A 97 8.97 -0.21 -3.13
C LEU A 97 9.79 0.08 -4.40
N ASP A 98 10.84 -0.70 -4.66
CA ASP A 98 11.67 -0.57 -5.85
C ASP A 98 10.87 -0.83 -7.13
N LEU A 99 10.01 -1.86 -7.14
CA LEU A 99 9.13 -2.17 -8.27
C LEU A 99 8.16 -1.02 -8.59
N MET A 100 7.58 -0.38 -7.57
CA MET A 100 6.73 0.80 -7.78
C MET A 100 7.49 1.95 -8.41
N MET A 101 8.70 2.23 -7.92
CA MET A 101 9.51 3.32 -8.45
C MET A 101 9.99 3.03 -9.87
N GLU A 102 10.32 1.78 -10.19
CA GLU A 102 10.62 1.35 -11.56
C GLU A 102 9.39 1.57 -12.47
N ALA A 103 8.20 1.14 -12.05
CA ALA A 103 6.98 1.31 -12.83
C ALA A 103 6.64 2.79 -13.04
N SER A 104 6.77 3.61 -11.99
CA SER A 104 6.51 5.06 -12.02
C SER A 104 7.46 5.81 -12.95
N SER A 105 8.75 5.48 -12.89
CA SER A 105 9.79 6.12 -13.73
C SER A 105 9.83 5.59 -15.17
N SER A 106 9.11 4.50 -15.48
CA SER A 106 9.17 3.86 -16.79
C SER A 106 8.55 4.67 -17.94
N GLY A 107 7.70 5.65 -17.65
CA GLY A 107 6.90 6.37 -18.65
C GLY A 107 5.85 5.50 -19.35
N LYS A 108 5.62 4.27 -18.88
CA LYS A 108 4.74 3.28 -19.52
C LYS A 108 3.51 3.02 -18.67
N LEU A 109 2.36 3.52 -19.11
CA LEU A 109 1.08 3.36 -18.41
C LEU A 109 0.76 1.89 -18.08
N HIS A 110 1.03 0.96 -19.02
CA HIS A 110 0.75 -0.46 -18.80
C HIS A 110 1.57 -1.06 -17.65
N LYS A 111 2.82 -0.63 -17.43
CA LYS A 111 3.63 -1.07 -16.28
C LYS A 111 3.04 -0.56 -14.96
N MET A 112 2.62 0.72 -14.94
CA MET A 112 2.00 1.33 -13.76
C MET A 112 0.69 0.60 -13.39
N LEU A 113 -0.16 0.37 -14.38
CA LEU A 113 -1.41 -0.35 -14.20
C LEU A 113 -1.18 -1.81 -13.76
N SER A 114 -0.16 -2.50 -14.27
CA SER A 114 0.14 -3.86 -13.82
C SER A 114 0.43 -3.93 -12.33
N VAL A 115 1.23 -3.00 -11.79
CA VAL A 115 1.55 -2.97 -10.36
C VAL A 115 0.31 -2.61 -9.54
N LEU A 116 -0.42 -1.55 -9.92
CA LEU A 116 -1.64 -1.12 -9.23
C LEU A 116 -2.71 -2.22 -9.22
N VAL A 117 -2.99 -2.84 -10.37
CA VAL A 117 -4.04 -3.87 -10.48
C VAL A 117 -3.69 -5.10 -9.65
N VAL A 118 -2.42 -5.54 -9.65
CA VAL A 118 -2.03 -6.69 -8.82
C VAL A 118 -2.14 -6.37 -7.34
N ALA A 119 -1.69 -5.19 -6.90
CA ALA A 119 -1.82 -4.76 -5.51
C ALA A 119 -3.30 -4.73 -5.08
N GLU A 120 -4.12 -3.94 -5.77
CA GLU A 120 -5.52 -3.73 -5.40
C GLU A 120 -6.38 -4.99 -5.54
N TRP A 121 -6.20 -5.77 -6.62
CA TRP A 121 -7.01 -6.96 -6.84
C TRP A 121 -6.63 -8.06 -5.84
N SER A 122 -5.36 -8.16 -5.45
CA SER A 122 -4.99 -9.09 -4.39
C SER A 122 -5.67 -8.72 -3.06
N TYR A 123 -5.78 -7.42 -2.75
CA TYR A 123 -6.46 -6.93 -1.55
C TYR A 123 -8.00 -7.07 -1.62
N LEU A 124 -8.59 -6.95 -2.81
CA LEU A 124 -10.03 -7.17 -3.01
C LEU A 124 -10.41 -8.65 -2.90
N SER A 125 -9.50 -9.56 -3.23
CA SER A 125 -9.82 -10.99 -3.38
C SER A 125 -9.70 -11.81 -2.11
N TRP A 126 -9.02 -11.30 -1.07
CA TRP A 126 -8.85 -12.04 0.18
C TRP A 126 -10.07 -11.96 1.08
#